data_AF-A0A7C7L422-F1
#
_entry.id   AF-A0A7C7L422-F1
#
_cell.length_a   1.000
_cell.length_b   1.000
_cell.length_c   1.000
_cell.angle_alpha   90.00
_cell.angle_beta   90.00
_cell.angle_gamma   90.00
#
_symmetry.space_group_name_H-M   'P 1'
#
loop_
_entity.id
_entity.type
_entity.pdbx_description
1 polymer ?
#
loop_
_entity_poly.entity_id
_entity_poly.type
_entity_poly.pdbx_seq_one_letter_code
_entity_poly.pdbx_strand_id
1 'polypeptide(L)'
;MNFLQLLTNVIVSAIENQRLAREAIRQEQEKQMLIEKQNDMLEKQVNERTKELVVERDESERLLHNILPVEVANELKQKGYTTAKSYKKVSILFTDFQGFTETSSKITPQELVSELNEIFKEFDAIMGEHGVEKIKTIGDAYMAVCGLPIESKDHALNCINAGKDMLKYLKHRAKTARISWTMRVGIHSGALVAGVVGTKKFTYDVWGDTVNTAARMESGGEPGKINISHTTYKLVKDDFEFEHRGKMLAKGKGEVDMYFVGKGKKYKSKKRKKSKATISEIKKYIIDKLERELPEKLYYHGMQHTIDVFEAAERIAISESVSKEELNLIQVAALFHDSGFTITYKDHEEAGCKLVREVVPGFGYGRREIEQICAMIMATKVPQTAKTKFQKIICDADLDYLGTDRFESIGQSLMQELNGRGASLNVKTWNELQFKFLENHKYYTATCRKSRDPVKFTHLKALKKLLAKV
;
A
#
# COMPACT_ATOMS: atom_id res chain seq x y z
N MET A 1 50.48 -66.73 -40.18
CA MET A 1 49.13 -66.21 -39.84
C MET A 1 48.55 -65.64 -41.12
N ASN A 2 47.44 -66.18 -41.62
CA ASN A 2 46.96 -65.90 -42.98
C ASN A 2 46.29 -64.51 -43.03
N PHE A 3 46.57 -63.70 -44.05
CA PHE A 3 46.11 -62.30 -44.17
C PHE A 3 44.58 -62.16 -44.00
N LEU A 4 43.83 -63.16 -44.49
CA LEU A 4 42.38 -63.26 -44.27
C LEU A 4 41.99 -63.30 -42.79
N GLN A 5 42.72 -64.03 -41.94
CA GLN A 5 42.40 -64.17 -40.52
C GLN A 5 42.60 -62.85 -39.76
N LEU A 6 43.61 -62.09 -40.15
CA LEU A 6 43.87 -60.75 -39.59
C LEU A 6 42.75 -59.78 -39.99
N LEU A 7 42.32 -59.84 -41.25
CA LEU A 7 41.24 -59.01 -41.78
C LEU A 7 39.90 -59.31 -41.08
N THR A 8 39.57 -60.58 -40.88
CA THR A 8 38.36 -61.00 -40.17
C THR A 8 38.36 -60.51 -38.72
N ASN A 9 39.48 -60.64 -38.00
CA ASN A 9 39.59 -60.17 -36.62
C ASN A 9 39.43 -58.64 -36.50
N VAL A 10 39.97 -57.87 -37.44
CA VAL A 10 39.82 -56.40 -37.48
C VAL A 10 38.36 -56.02 -37.74
N ILE A 11 37.69 -56.69 -38.68
CA ILE A 11 36.29 -56.43 -39.00
C ILE A 11 35.37 -56.77 -37.82
N VAL A 12 35.57 -57.92 -37.17
CA VAL A 12 34.78 -58.32 -35.99
C VAL A 12 34.97 -57.32 -34.85
N SER A 13 36.22 -56.92 -34.57
CA SER A 13 36.52 -55.90 -33.55
C SER A 13 35.89 -54.53 -33.86
N ALA A 14 35.90 -54.11 -35.13
CA ALA A 14 35.26 -52.87 -35.55
C ALA A 14 33.73 -52.91 -35.36
N ILE A 15 33.08 -54.04 -35.65
CA ILE A 15 31.64 -54.24 -35.43
C ILE A 15 31.31 -54.22 -33.93
N GLU A 16 32.10 -54.91 -33.10
CA GLU A 16 31.93 -54.94 -31.64
C GLU A 16 32.07 -53.53 -31.03
N ASN A 17 33.10 -52.78 -31.45
CA ASN A 17 33.31 -51.38 -31.02
C ASN A 17 32.15 -50.47 -31.45
N GLN A 18 31.64 -50.65 -32.67
CA GLN A 18 30.50 -49.87 -33.16
C GLN A 18 29.21 -50.19 -32.39
N ARG A 19 29.03 -51.44 -31.94
CA ARG A 19 27.91 -51.85 -31.08
C ARG A 19 28.02 -51.20 -29.69
N LEU A 20 29.18 -51.29 -29.04
CA LEU A 20 29.42 -50.70 -27.72
C LEU A 20 29.21 -49.17 -27.74
N ALA A 21 29.67 -48.50 -28.80
CA ALA A 21 29.44 -47.07 -28.99
C ALA A 21 27.95 -46.71 -29.08
N ARG A 22 27.14 -47.53 -29.77
CA ARG A 22 25.68 -47.32 -29.86
C ARG A 22 24.99 -47.54 -28.52
N GLU A 23 25.39 -48.53 -27.75
CA GLU A 23 24.85 -48.77 -26.40
C GLU A 23 25.20 -47.62 -25.44
N ALA A 24 26.43 -47.10 -25.48
CA ALA A 24 26.85 -45.96 -24.68
C ALA A 24 26.06 -44.68 -25.01
N ILE A 25 25.84 -44.38 -26.30
CA ILE A 25 25.02 -43.24 -26.74
C ILE A 25 23.58 -43.37 -26.22
N ARG A 26 23.00 -44.58 -26.29
CA ARG A 26 21.65 -44.82 -25.80
C ARG A 26 21.55 -44.63 -24.28
N GLN A 27 22.51 -45.14 -23.52
CA GLN A 27 22.56 -44.94 -22.05
C GLN A 27 22.68 -43.47 -21.68
N GLU A 28 23.51 -42.70 -22.40
CA GLU A 28 23.64 -41.26 -22.16
C GLU A 28 22.34 -40.51 -22.49
N GLN A 29 21.63 -40.89 -23.56
CA GLN A 29 20.31 -40.32 -23.89
C GLN A 29 19.25 -40.64 -22.82
N GLU A 30 19.20 -41.87 -22.31
CA GLU A 30 18.28 -42.27 -21.24
C GLU A 30 18.58 -41.51 -19.94
N LYS A 31 19.86 -41.34 -19.60
CA LYS A 31 20.30 -40.54 -18.45
C LYS A 31 19.94 -39.06 -18.61
N GLN A 32 20.15 -38.48 -19.79
CA GLN A 32 19.80 -37.10 -20.08
C GLN A 32 18.29 -36.85 -19.92
N MET A 33 17.47 -37.77 -20.42
CA MET A 33 16.01 -37.69 -20.29
C MET A 33 15.54 -37.81 -18.83
N LEU A 34 16.24 -38.60 -18.01
CA LEU A 34 15.95 -38.71 -16.58
C LEU A 34 16.29 -37.42 -15.82
N ILE A 35 17.43 -36.82 -16.12
CA ILE A 35 17.86 -35.53 -15.56
C ILE A 35 16.85 -34.43 -15.92
N GLU A 36 16.41 -34.40 -17.17
CA GLU A 36 15.42 -33.42 -17.64
C GLU A 36 14.08 -33.56 -16.89
N LYS A 37 13.59 -34.80 -16.73
CA LYS A 37 12.40 -35.08 -15.90
C LYS A 37 12.58 -34.69 -14.44
N GLN A 38 13.77 -34.90 -13.86
CA GLN A 38 14.06 -34.50 -12.48
C GLN A 38 14.10 -32.98 -12.35
N ASN A 39 14.69 -32.27 -13.32
CA ASN A 39 14.72 -30.81 -13.34
C ASN A 39 13.30 -30.22 -13.43
N ASP A 40 12.45 -30.75 -14.32
CA ASP A 40 11.03 -30.34 -14.42
C ASP A 40 10.27 -30.53 -13.11
N MET A 41 10.51 -31.66 -12.42
CA MET A 41 9.89 -31.95 -11.14
C MET A 41 10.38 -31.02 -10.04
N LEU A 42 11.69 -30.77 -9.98
CA LEU A 42 12.31 -29.83 -9.05
C LEU A 42 11.80 -28.41 -9.29
N GLU A 43 11.68 -27.98 -10.55
CA GLU A 43 11.18 -26.65 -10.88
C GLU A 43 9.72 -26.47 -10.44
N LYS A 44 8.88 -27.49 -10.63
CA LYS A 44 7.51 -27.49 -10.10
C LYS A 44 7.50 -27.39 -8.58
N GLN A 45 8.30 -28.17 -7.88
CA GLN A 45 8.39 -28.14 -6.42
C GLN A 45 8.87 -26.78 -5.92
N VAL A 46 9.91 -26.20 -6.53
CA VAL A 46 10.41 -24.86 -6.18
C VAL A 46 9.32 -23.82 -6.37
N ASN A 47 8.57 -23.89 -7.48
CA ASN A 47 7.48 -22.95 -7.74
C ASN A 47 6.33 -23.08 -6.74
N GLU A 48 5.94 -24.30 -6.38
CA GLU A 48 4.92 -24.56 -5.34
C GLU A 48 5.36 -24.04 -3.97
N ARG A 49 6.58 -24.38 -3.53
CA ARG A 49 7.14 -23.89 -2.26
C ARG A 49 7.30 -22.37 -2.25
N THR A 50 7.68 -21.77 -3.38
CA THR A 50 7.78 -20.31 -3.48
C THR A 50 6.40 -19.65 -3.32
N LYS A 51 5.34 -20.24 -3.88
CA LYS A 51 3.97 -19.73 -3.68
C LYS A 51 3.52 -19.84 -2.23
N GLU A 52 3.75 -20.97 -1.58
CA GLU A 52 3.45 -21.17 -0.16
C GLU A 52 4.17 -20.13 0.70
N LEU A 53 5.47 -19.92 0.46
CA LEU A 53 6.28 -18.93 1.17
C LEU A 53 5.75 -17.50 0.99
N VAL A 54 5.29 -17.13 -0.20
CA VAL A 54 4.69 -15.80 -0.44
C VAL A 54 3.40 -15.65 0.36
N VAL A 55 2.51 -16.65 0.36
CA VAL A 55 1.26 -16.61 1.12
C VAL A 55 1.53 -16.50 2.62
N GLU A 56 2.46 -17.30 3.15
CA GLU A 56 2.83 -17.28 4.56
C GLU A 56 3.48 -15.95 4.95
N ARG A 57 4.34 -15.40 4.09
CA ARG A 57 4.94 -14.07 4.29
C ARG A 57 3.86 -12.99 4.35
N ASP A 58 2.92 -12.98 3.40
CA ASP A 58 1.87 -11.96 3.33
C ASP A 58 0.95 -12.03 4.56
N GLU A 59 0.65 -13.24 5.03
CA GLU A 59 -0.09 -13.44 6.28
C GLU A 59 0.70 -12.94 7.50
N SER A 60 1.99 -13.26 7.57
CA SER A 60 2.90 -12.79 8.62
C SER A 60 2.98 -11.26 8.66
N GLU A 61 3.12 -10.62 7.50
CA GLU A 61 3.17 -9.16 7.38
C GLU A 61 1.85 -8.52 7.80
N ARG A 62 0.72 -9.04 7.31
CA ARG A 62 -0.61 -8.56 7.70
C ARG A 62 -0.83 -8.64 9.21
N LEU A 63 -0.44 -9.76 9.84
CA LEU A 63 -0.56 -9.94 11.28
C LEU A 63 0.35 -8.97 12.05
N LEU A 64 1.57 -8.76 11.56
CA LEU A 64 2.50 -7.80 12.17
C LEU A 64 1.96 -6.37 12.10
N HIS A 65 1.38 -5.98 10.97
CA HIS A 65 0.77 -4.65 10.78
C HIS A 65 -0.52 -4.44 11.57
N ASN A 66 -1.23 -5.50 11.95
CA ASN A 66 -2.36 -5.40 12.89
C ASN A 66 -1.91 -5.09 14.32
N ILE A 67 -0.64 -5.31 14.66
CA ILE A 67 -0.09 -5.14 16.01
C ILE A 67 0.77 -3.87 16.10
N LEU A 68 1.54 -3.57 15.05
CA LEU A 68 2.47 -2.46 15.00
C LEU A 68 2.19 -1.59 13.79
N PRO A 69 2.30 -0.25 13.93
CA PRO A 69 2.23 0.63 12.77
C PRO A 69 3.29 0.26 11.71
N VAL A 70 2.98 0.47 10.44
CA VAL A 70 3.80 0.02 9.29
C VAL A 70 5.27 0.43 9.41
N GLU A 71 5.55 1.69 9.73
CA GLU A 71 6.92 2.20 9.90
C GLU A 71 7.68 1.46 11.00
N VAL A 72 7.02 1.15 12.11
CA VAL A 72 7.59 0.51 13.29
C VAL A 72 7.83 -0.99 13.04
N ALA A 73 6.89 -1.65 12.37
CA ALA A 73 7.02 -3.04 11.93
C ALA A 73 8.21 -3.22 10.97
N ASN A 74 8.38 -2.30 10.02
CA ASN A 74 9.48 -2.31 9.07
C ASN A 74 10.83 -2.07 9.74
N GLU A 75 10.92 -1.12 10.68
CA GLU A 75 12.15 -0.91 11.46
C GLU A 75 12.52 -2.18 12.25
N LEU A 76 11.55 -2.80 12.91
CA LEU A 76 11.76 -4.02 13.69
C LEU A 76 12.26 -5.18 12.80
N LYS A 77 11.69 -5.37 11.61
CA LYS A 77 12.13 -6.40 10.65
C LYS A 77 13.57 -6.16 10.16
N GLN A 78 13.93 -4.91 9.89
CA GLN A 78 15.24 -4.57 9.34
C GLN A 78 16.37 -4.60 10.38
N LYS A 79 16.11 -4.08 11.59
CA LYS A 79 17.14 -3.87 12.61
C LYS A 79 17.09 -4.90 13.75
N GLY A 80 15.98 -5.63 13.91
CA GLY A 80 15.72 -6.48 15.07
C GLY A 80 15.34 -5.74 16.36
N TYR A 81 15.32 -4.40 16.33
CA TYR A 81 14.86 -3.52 17.41
C TYR A 81 14.21 -2.26 16.83
N THR A 82 13.48 -1.50 17.66
CA THR A 82 12.92 -0.20 17.26
C THR A 82 13.50 0.92 18.10
N THR A 83 13.56 2.12 17.54
CA THR A 83 14.06 3.30 18.25
C THR A 83 12.88 4.11 18.77
N ALA A 84 12.93 4.51 20.05
CA ALA A 84 11.94 5.43 20.58
C ALA A 84 11.98 6.78 19.84
N LYS A 85 10.84 7.25 19.35
CA LYS A 85 10.70 8.46 18.54
C LYS A 85 9.93 9.53 19.31
N SER A 86 10.48 10.75 19.33
CA SER A 86 9.83 11.90 19.97
C SER A 86 8.94 12.63 18.98
N TYR A 87 7.71 12.92 19.40
CA TYR A 87 6.71 13.65 18.64
C TYR A 87 6.36 14.94 19.37
N LYS A 88 6.50 16.09 18.70
CA LYS A 88 6.30 17.41 19.34
C LYS A 88 4.84 17.87 19.34
N LYS A 89 4.05 17.44 18.35
CA LYS A 89 2.68 17.92 18.11
C LYS A 89 1.76 16.74 17.86
N VAL A 90 1.14 16.25 18.92
CA VAL A 90 0.14 15.18 18.83
C VAL A 90 -1.07 15.51 19.69
N SER A 91 -2.18 14.82 19.44
CA SER A 91 -3.37 14.84 20.29
C SER A 91 -3.72 13.44 20.73
N ILE A 92 -3.94 13.28 22.03
CA ILE A 92 -4.33 12.01 22.64
C ILE A 92 -5.81 12.11 22.98
N LEU A 93 -6.56 11.08 22.60
CA LEU A 93 -7.94 10.85 22.96
C LEU A 93 -8.02 9.68 23.95
N PHE A 94 -8.64 9.93 25.09
CA PHE A 94 -9.02 8.91 26.07
C PHE A 94 -10.53 8.86 26.18
N THR A 95 -11.08 7.66 26.30
CA THR A 95 -12.49 7.45 26.65
C THR A 95 -12.61 6.48 27.81
N ASP A 96 -13.73 6.56 28.53
CA ASP A 96 -14.10 5.64 29.61
C ASP A 96 -15.62 5.49 29.67
N PHE A 97 -16.12 4.28 29.92
CA PHE A 97 -17.56 4.04 30.02
C PHE A 97 -18.09 4.42 31.39
N GLN A 98 -19.12 5.27 31.42
CA GLN A 98 -19.79 5.60 32.67
C GLN A 98 -20.53 4.37 33.20
N GLY A 99 -20.33 4.06 34.48
CA GLY A 99 -21.05 2.98 35.16
C GLY A 99 -20.62 1.58 34.71
N PHE A 100 -19.43 1.44 34.13
CA PHE A 100 -18.90 0.15 33.68
C PHE A 100 -18.87 -0.90 34.77
N THR A 101 -18.29 -0.59 35.94
CA THR A 101 -18.23 -1.52 37.06
C THR A 101 -19.61 -2.01 37.48
N GLU A 102 -20.59 -1.11 37.56
CA GLU A 102 -21.96 -1.47 37.94
C GLU A 102 -22.62 -2.38 36.90
N THR A 103 -22.52 -2.02 35.61
CA THR A 103 -23.13 -2.81 34.52
C THR A 103 -22.44 -4.16 34.34
N SER A 104 -21.11 -4.21 34.46
CA SER A 104 -20.32 -5.44 34.35
C SER A 104 -20.65 -6.48 35.42
N SER A 105 -21.12 -6.05 36.60
CA SER A 105 -21.57 -6.98 37.66
C SER A 105 -22.94 -7.60 37.41
N LYS A 106 -23.73 -7.04 36.48
CA LYS A 106 -25.10 -7.46 36.16
C LYS A 106 -25.19 -8.35 34.91
N ILE A 107 -24.08 -8.54 34.19
CA ILE A 107 -24.03 -9.31 32.95
C ILE A 107 -22.94 -10.38 33.04
N THR A 108 -23.05 -11.41 32.21
CA THR A 108 -22.02 -12.46 32.18
C THR A 108 -20.72 -11.91 31.57
N PRO A 109 -19.55 -12.45 31.95
CA PRO A 109 -18.28 -12.07 31.32
C PRO A 109 -18.28 -12.24 29.80
N GLN A 110 -18.96 -13.27 29.27
CA GLN A 110 -19.08 -13.51 27.84
C GLN A 110 -19.89 -12.42 27.13
N GLU A 111 -21.02 -12.00 27.71
CA GLU A 111 -21.81 -10.88 27.18
C GLU A 111 -21.03 -9.56 27.22
N LEU A 112 -20.30 -9.31 28.31
CA LEU A 112 -19.48 -8.11 28.46
C LEU A 112 -18.40 -8.03 27.37
N VAL A 113 -17.67 -9.13 27.14
CA VAL A 113 -16.64 -9.20 26.10
C VAL A 113 -17.26 -9.00 24.71
N SER A 114 -18.44 -9.58 24.46
CA SER A 114 -19.14 -9.40 23.19
C SER A 114 -19.56 -7.94 22.96
N GLU A 115 -20.09 -7.26 23.98
CA GLU A 115 -20.45 -5.83 23.88
C GLU A 115 -19.23 -4.95 23.61
N LEU A 116 -18.14 -5.15 24.37
CA LEU A 116 -16.90 -4.39 24.16
C LEU A 116 -16.33 -4.63 22.77
N ASN A 117 -16.32 -5.87 22.29
CA ASN A 117 -15.82 -6.20 20.97
C ASN A 117 -16.62 -5.52 19.84
N GLU A 118 -17.95 -5.47 19.96
CA GLU A 118 -18.79 -4.80 18.96
C GLU A 118 -18.56 -3.29 18.94
N ILE A 119 -18.47 -2.67 20.12
CA ILE A 119 -18.25 -1.22 20.23
C ILE A 119 -16.83 -0.84 19.76
N PHE A 120 -15.81 -1.57 20.21
CA PHE A 120 -14.43 -1.29 19.84
C PHE A 120 -14.15 -1.55 18.37
N LYS A 121 -14.83 -2.51 17.73
CA LYS A 121 -14.75 -2.70 16.28
C LYS A 121 -15.22 -1.46 15.52
N GLU A 122 -16.31 -0.83 15.96
CA GLU A 122 -16.78 0.41 15.35
C GLU A 122 -15.83 1.58 15.66
N PHE A 123 -15.31 1.65 16.89
CA PHE A 123 -14.33 2.68 17.25
C PHE A 123 -13.07 2.58 16.39
N ASP A 124 -12.56 1.37 16.15
CA ASP A 124 -11.41 1.12 15.27
C ASP A 124 -11.69 1.63 13.84
N ALA A 125 -12.91 1.43 13.32
CA ALA A 125 -13.32 1.98 12.02
C ALA A 125 -13.35 3.52 12.02
N ILE A 126 -13.94 4.14 13.05
CA ILE A 126 -13.96 5.60 13.22
C ILE A 126 -12.54 6.16 13.32
N MET A 127 -11.64 5.50 14.06
CA MET A 127 -10.24 5.89 14.18
C MET A 127 -9.56 5.91 12.80
N GLY A 128 -9.75 4.86 11.99
CA GLY A 128 -9.24 4.77 10.63
C GLY A 128 -9.75 5.89 9.72
N GLU A 129 -11.05 6.23 9.79
CA GLU A 129 -11.65 7.32 8.99
C GLU A 129 -11.05 8.70 9.30
N HIS A 130 -10.67 8.94 10.55
CA HIS A 130 -10.10 10.22 11.00
C HIS A 130 -8.56 10.25 11.03
N GLY A 131 -7.90 9.15 10.65
CA GLY A 131 -6.44 9.03 10.71
C GLY A 131 -5.90 9.16 12.13
N VAL A 132 -6.60 8.56 13.09
CA VAL A 132 -6.20 8.47 14.49
C VAL A 132 -5.71 7.04 14.74
N GLU A 133 -4.57 6.88 15.38
CA GLU A 133 -3.97 5.58 15.66
C GLU A 133 -4.47 5.04 17.00
N LYS A 134 -4.90 3.78 17.03
CA LYS A 134 -5.26 3.10 18.28
C LYS A 134 -3.98 2.68 19.00
N ILE A 135 -3.84 3.04 20.27
CA ILE A 135 -2.68 2.61 21.07
C ILE A 135 -3.02 1.34 21.82
N LYS A 136 -4.06 1.39 22.66
CA LYS A 136 -4.48 0.27 23.50
C LYS A 136 -5.85 0.50 24.10
N THR A 137 -6.41 -0.58 24.63
CA THR A 137 -7.53 -0.54 25.57
C THR A 137 -7.00 -0.76 26.98
N ILE A 138 -7.65 -0.15 27.98
CA ILE A 138 -7.29 -0.29 29.39
C ILE A 138 -8.57 -0.64 30.15
N GLY A 139 -8.88 -1.93 30.21
CA GLY A 139 -10.21 -2.38 30.65
C GLY A 139 -11.28 -1.88 29.68
N ASP A 140 -12.13 -1.00 30.17
CA ASP A 140 -13.23 -0.35 29.44
C ASP A 140 -12.84 0.98 28.80
N ALA A 141 -11.64 1.49 29.09
CA ALA A 141 -11.11 2.68 28.48
C ALA A 141 -10.49 2.42 27.10
N TYR A 142 -10.60 3.40 26.21
CA TYR A 142 -10.03 3.36 24.86
C TYR A 142 -9.05 4.53 24.68
N MET A 143 -7.81 4.22 24.25
CA MET A 143 -6.75 5.19 24.08
C MET A 143 -6.28 5.25 22.63
N ALA A 144 -6.32 6.44 22.05
CA ALA A 144 -5.91 6.69 20.67
C ALA A 144 -5.13 8.00 20.53
N VAL A 145 -4.28 8.11 19.51
CA VAL A 145 -3.42 9.27 19.29
C VAL A 145 -3.42 9.67 17.81
N CYS A 146 -3.56 10.96 17.53
CA CYS A 146 -3.38 11.50 16.19
C CYS A 146 -2.09 12.34 16.11
N GLY A 147 -1.44 12.30 14.95
CA GLY A 147 -0.13 12.92 14.72
C GLY A 147 1.06 11.99 14.91
N LEU A 148 0.80 10.68 15.04
CA LEU A 148 1.80 9.61 14.98
C LEU A 148 1.16 8.36 14.33
N PRO A 149 1.96 7.42 13.77
CA PRO A 149 3.40 7.56 13.51
C PRO A 149 3.72 8.65 12.46
N ILE A 150 2.72 9.00 11.65
CA ILE A 150 2.75 10.07 10.65
C ILE A 150 2.24 11.37 11.28
N GLU A 151 3.03 12.45 11.14
CA GLU A 151 2.65 13.76 11.67
C GLU A 151 1.42 14.33 10.94
N SER A 152 0.50 14.93 11.70
CA SER A 152 -0.72 15.55 11.18
C SER A 152 -0.84 16.97 11.73
N LYS A 153 -1.07 17.96 10.86
CA LYS A 153 -1.35 19.35 11.28
C LYS A 153 -2.73 19.49 11.92
N ASP A 154 -3.66 18.61 11.57
CA ASP A 154 -5.06 18.63 12.00
C ASP A 154 -5.30 17.64 13.17
N HIS A 155 -4.24 17.24 13.89
CA HIS A 155 -4.30 16.19 14.91
C HIS A 155 -5.37 16.43 15.99
N ALA A 156 -5.53 17.67 16.48
CA ALA A 156 -6.57 18.02 17.45
C ALA A 156 -7.98 18.00 16.86
N LEU A 157 -8.13 18.47 15.61
CA LEU A 157 -9.41 18.48 14.90
C LEU A 157 -9.91 17.05 14.65
N ASN A 158 -9.03 16.16 14.20
CA ASN A 158 -9.34 14.76 13.93
C ASN A 158 -9.76 14.02 15.20
N CYS A 159 -9.04 14.19 16.32
CA CYS A 159 -9.45 13.58 17.60
C CYS A 159 -10.84 14.07 18.06
N ILE A 160 -11.14 15.36 17.93
CA ILE A 160 -12.45 15.88 18.33
C ILE A 160 -13.56 15.30 17.44
N ASN A 161 -13.36 15.24 16.11
CA ASN A 161 -14.34 14.66 15.21
C ASN A 161 -14.55 13.16 15.47
N ALA A 162 -13.47 12.41 15.67
CA ALA A 162 -13.54 11.00 16.05
C ALA A 162 -14.34 10.82 17.35
N GLY A 163 -14.05 11.60 18.39
CA GLY A 163 -14.81 11.57 19.64
C GLY A 163 -16.29 11.89 19.47
N LYS A 164 -16.66 12.82 18.57
CA LYS A 164 -18.05 13.13 18.25
C LYS A 164 -18.76 11.97 17.56
N ASP A 165 -18.08 11.30 16.63
CA ASP A 165 -18.65 10.15 15.92
C ASP A 165 -18.81 8.94 16.84
N MET A 166 -17.86 8.70 17.75
CA MET A 166 -18.00 7.66 18.79
C MET A 166 -19.23 7.93 19.69
N LEU A 167 -19.40 9.18 20.16
CA LEU A 167 -20.58 9.56 20.97
C LEU A 167 -21.89 9.42 20.18
N LYS A 168 -21.87 9.77 18.89
CA LYS A 168 -23.02 9.63 18.00
C LYS A 168 -23.38 8.16 17.78
N TYR A 169 -22.37 7.29 17.58
CA TYR A 169 -22.56 5.85 17.45
C TYR A 169 -23.20 5.27 18.72
N LEU A 170 -22.62 5.53 19.90
CA LEU A 170 -23.19 5.04 21.17
C LEU A 170 -24.62 5.51 21.37
N LYS A 171 -24.91 6.78 21.06
CA LYS A 171 -26.28 7.31 21.12
C LYS A 171 -27.25 6.63 20.16
N HIS A 172 -26.77 6.20 18.98
CA HIS A 172 -27.58 5.45 18.03
C HIS A 172 -27.80 4.02 18.52
N ARG A 173 -26.73 3.34 18.95
CA ARG A 173 -26.75 1.98 19.51
C ARG A 173 -27.70 1.88 20.71
N ALA A 174 -27.69 2.87 21.59
CA ALA A 174 -28.57 2.92 22.77
C ALA A 174 -30.08 2.85 22.45
N LYS A 175 -30.49 3.07 21.19
CA LYS A 175 -31.89 2.95 20.77
C LYS A 175 -32.33 1.50 20.52
N THR A 176 -31.39 0.62 20.21
CA THR A 176 -31.68 -0.75 19.74
C THR A 176 -30.99 -1.82 20.60
N ALA A 177 -29.89 -1.48 21.26
CA ALA A 177 -29.14 -2.41 22.10
C ALA A 177 -29.80 -2.64 23.46
N ARG A 178 -29.62 -3.85 24.00
CA ARG A 178 -30.09 -4.23 25.34
C ARG A 178 -29.40 -3.45 26.45
N ILE A 179 -28.11 -3.14 26.26
CA ILE A 179 -27.28 -2.40 27.21
C ILE A 179 -26.95 -1.05 26.59
N SER A 180 -27.25 0.01 27.32
CA SER A 180 -26.95 1.38 26.89
C SER A 180 -25.67 1.86 27.56
N TRP A 181 -24.70 2.21 26.73
CA TRP A 181 -23.42 2.74 27.18
C TRP A 181 -23.35 4.24 26.90
N THR A 182 -22.91 5.00 27.90
CA THR A 182 -22.46 6.39 27.74
C THR A 182 -21.00 6.45 28.14
N MET A 183 -20.23 7.33 27.49
CA MET A 183 -18.81 7.47 27.79
C MET A 183 -18.43 8.93 28.02
N ARG A 184 -17.33 9.13 28.73
CA ARG A 184 -16.60 10.40 28.77
C ARG A 184 -15.52 10.37 27.70
N VAL A 185 -15.22 11.53 27.13
CA VAL A 185 -14.11 11.70 26.19
C VAL A 185 -13.22 12.82 26.67
N GLY A 186 -11.92 12.55 26.81
CA GLY A 186 -10.89 13.51 27.17
C GLY A 186 -9.86 13.68 26.08
N ILE A 187 -9.52 14.92 25.74
CA ILE A 187 -8.50 15.20 24.72
C ILE A 187 -7.48 16.22 25.22
N HIS A 188 -6.20 15.89 25.05
CA HIS A 188 -5.09 16.79 25.32
C HIS A 188 -4.06 16.74 24.19
N SER A 189 -3.42 17.87 23.93
CA SER A 189 -2.41 18.03 22.89
C SER A 189 -1.07 18.44 23.51
N GLY A 190 0.01 17.82 23.07
CA GLY A 190 1.34 18.06 23.60
C GLY A 190 2.39 17.17 22.95
N ALA A 191 3.61 17.19 23.50
CA ALA A 191 4.70 16.35 23.05
C ALA A 191 4.71 15.00 23.81
N LEU A 192 5.13 13.93 23.14
CA LEU A 192 5.32 12.62 23.75
C LEU A 192 6.47 11.85 23.08
N VAL A 193 6.80 10.69 23.64
CA VAL A 193 7.70 9.72 23.04
C VAL A 193 6.90 8.45 22.76
N ALA A 194 7.04 7.88 21.57
CA ALA A 194 6.42 6.62 21.19
C ALA A 194 7.49 5.59 20.83
N GLY A 195 7.19 4.30 21.00
CA GLY A 195 8.16 3.24 20.75
C GLY A 195 7.61 1.87 21.13
N VAL A 196 8.38 0.82 20.83
CA VAL A 196 8.02 -0.56 21.17
C VAL A 196 8.73 -0.99 22.45
N VAL A 197 7.97 -1.59 23.37
CA VAL A 197 8.52 -2.21 24.58
C VAL A 197 8.25 -3.71 24.58
N GLY A 198 9.20 -4.46 25.14
CA GLY A 198 9.16 -5.92 25.25
C GLY A 198 9.97 -6.62 24.15
N THR A 199 10.40 -7.85 24.42
CA THR A 199 11.18 -8.68 23.49
C THR A 199 10.42 -9.93 22.99
N LYS A 200 9.32 -10.28 23.67
CA LYS A 200 8.45 -11.43 23.31
C LYS A 200 6.99 -11.01 23.07
N LYS A 201 6.53 -9.98 23.77
CA LYS A 201 5.20 -9.37 23.62
C LYS A 201 5.38 -7.89 23.30
N PHE A 202 5.91 -7.63 22.12
CA PHE A 202 6.14 -6.27 21.62
C PHE A 202 4.84 -5.47 21.68
N THR A 203 4.86 -4.35 22.38
CA THR A 203 3.71 -3.43 22.47
C THR A 203 4.18 -2.04 22.03
N TYR A 204 3.55 -1.48 21.00
CA TYR A 204 3.74 -0.08 20.65
C TYR A 204 2.94 0.79 21.62
N ASP A 205 3.60 1.72 22.27
CA ASP A 205 2.98 2.54 23.30
C ASP A 205 3.58 3.95 23.32
N VAL A 206 2.98 4.83 24.11
CA VAL A 206 3.37 6.23 24.23
C VAL A 206 3.63 6.62 25.68
N TRP A 207 4.64 7.44 25.88
CA TRP A 207 5.08 7.93 27.18
C TRP A 207 5.25 9.44 27.16
N GLY A 208 5.01 10.05 28.31
CA GLY A 208 5.18 11.48 28.52
C GLY A 208 4.03 12.07 29.31
N ASP A 209 4.27 13.25 29.86
CA ASP A 209 3.29 13.94 30.70
C ASP A 209 2.00 14.32 29.96
N THR A 210 2.06 14.43 28.63
CA THR A 210 0.89 14.61 27.76
C THR A 210 -0.11 13.46 27.91
N VAL A 211 0.35 12.22 28.08
CA VAL A 211 -0.50 11.04 28.28
C VAL A 211 -1.30 11.16 29.58
N ASN A 212 -0.59 11.47 30.67
CA ASN A 212 -1.21 11.66 31.99
C ASN A 212 -2.21 12.82 31.99
N THR A 213 -1.88 13.92 31.31
CA THR A 213 -2.78 15.07 31.19
C THR A 213 -4.03 14.71 30.37
N ALA A 214 -3.90 13.93 29.30
CA ALA A 214 -5.05 13.46 28.51
C ALA A 214 -5.99 12.55 29.31
N ALA A 215 -5.45 11.60 30.07
CA ALA A 215 -6.25 10.75 30.96
C ALA A 215 -6.98 11.58 32.05
N ARG A 216 -6.35 12.66 32.54
CA ARG A 216 -7.03 13.63 33.43
C ARG A 216 -8.16 14.38 32.73
N MET A 217 -7.99 14.75 31.47
CA MET A 217 -9.08 15.37 30.70
C MET A 217 -10.28 14.42 30.55
N GLU A 218 -10.06 13.12 30.44
CA GLU A 218 -11.16 12.14 30.40
C GLU A 218 -11.85 12.04 31.76
N SER A 219 -11.07 11.73 32.81
CA SER A 219 -11.63 11.48 34.15
C SER A 219 -12.33 12.70 34.75
N GLY A 220 -11.87 13.92 34.43
CA GLY A 220 -12.55 15.16 34.81
C GLY A 220 -13.70 15.56 33.89
N GLY A 221 -13.96 14.81 32.82
CA GLY A 221 -15.02 15.07 31.85
C GLY A 221 -16.41 14.68 32.35
N GLU A 222 -17.41 14.95 31.53
CA GLU A 222 -18.80 14.60 31.79
C GLU A 222 -19.31 13.57 30.78
N PRO A 223 -20.17 12.62 31.21
CA PRO A 223 -20.72 11.62 30.31
C PRO A 223 -21.45 12.24 29.12
N GLY A 224 -21.18 11.73 27.92
CA GLY A 224 -21.79 12.23 26.69
C GLY A 224 -21.19 13.54 26.17
N LYS A 225 -20.16 14.09 26.84
CA LYS A 225 -19.45 15.31 26.42
C LYS A 225 -17.98 15.01 26.11
N ILE A 226 -17.41 15.87 25.27
CA ILE A 226 -15.98 15.88 24.98
C ILE A 226 -15.34 16.99 25.79
N ASN A 227 -14.45 16.63 26.70
CA ASN A 227 -13.66 17.55 27.48
C ASN A 227 -12.26 17.71 26.87
N ILE A 228 -11.82 18.96 26.73
CA ILE A 228 -10.50 19.27 26.18
C ILE A 228 -9.72 20.23 27.06
N SER A 229 -8.40 20.10 27.01
CA SER A 229 -7.49 21.04 27.65
C SER A 229 -7.40 22.39 26.90
N HIS A 230 -6.94 23.43 27.60
CA HIS A 230 -6.62 24.73 27.00
C HIS A 230 -5.64 24.65 25.82
N THR A 231 -4.65 23.76 25.89
CA THR A 231 -3.68 23.56 24.80
C THR A 231 -4.37 23.07 23.53
N THR A 232 -5.29 22.11 23.67
CA THR A 232 -6.10 21.60 22.55
C THR A 232 -7.06 22.68 22.07
N TYR A 233 -7.73 23.40 22.97
CA TYR A 233 -8.61 24.51 22.63
C TYR A 233 -7.92 25.54 21.73
N LYS A 234 -6.68 25.96 22.04
CA LYS A 234 -5.95 26.92 21.20
C LYS A 234 -5.77 26.46 19.75
N LEU A 235 -5.69 25.16 19.51
CA LEU A 235 -5.52 24.58 18.17
C LEU A 235 -6.81 24.56 17.36
N VAL A 236 -7.97 24.54 18.01
CA VAL A 236 -9.29 24.33 17.37
C VAL A 236 -10.34 25.37 17.74
N LYS A 237 -9.96 26.46 18.42
CA LYS A 237 -10.85 27.52 18.91
C LYS A 237 -11.73 28.14 17.81
N ASP A 238 -11.24 28.11 16.57
CA ASP A 238 -11.92 28.68 15.40
C ASP A 238 -12.80 27.66 14.67
N ASP A 239 -12.71 26.37 15.05
CA ASP A 239 -13.39 25.25 14.37
C ASP A 239 -14.67 24.80 15.09
N PHE A 240 -14.79 25.02 16.40
CA PHE A 240 -15.95 24.63 17.20
C PHE A 240 -16.41 25.71 18.18
N GLU A 241 -17.60 25.52 18.75
CA GLU A 241 -18.01 26.26 19.94
C GLU A 241 -17.54 25.51 21.19
N PHE A 242 -17.14 26.28 22.19
CA PHE A 242 -16.59 25.75 23.43
C PHE A 242 -17.22 26.43 24.62
N GLU A 243 -17.48 25.65 25.65
CA GLU A 243 -17.93 26.12 26.96
C GLU A 243 -16.76 25.98 27.93
N HIS A 244 -16.25 27.11 28.45
CA HIS A 244 -15.25 27.06 29.52
C HIS A 244 -15.92 26.52 30.78
N ARG A 245 -15.31 25.51 31.39
CA ARG A 245 -15.92 24.75 32.48
C ARG A 245 -15.06 24.75 33.75
N GLY A 246 -14.26 25.80 33.90
CA GLY A 246 -13.31 25.94 34.99
C GLY A 246 -11.98 25.25 34.73
N LYS A 247 -11.22 25.07 35.81
CA LYS A 247 -9.84 24.61 35.81
C LYS A 247 -9.67 23.30 36.57
N MET A 248 -8.63 22.57 36.24
CA MET A 248 -8.23 21.36 36.95
C MET A 248 -6.80 21.50 37.42
N LEU A 249 -6.54 21.08 38.66
CA LEU A 249 -5.18 20.99 39.16
C LEU A 249 -4.47 19.80 38.51
N ALA A 250 -3.53 20.10 37.61
CA ALA A 250 -2.65 19.11 37.01
C ALA A 250 -1.34 19.07 37.81
N LYS A 251 -1.01 17.89 38.35
CA LYS A 251 0.23 17.68 39.12
C LYS A 251 1.44 18.12 38.28
N GLY A 252 2.20 19.10 38.76
CA GLY A 252 3.38 19.64 38.07
C GLY A 252 3.10 20.71 37.00
N LYS A 253 1.83 21.03 36.70
CA LYS A 253 1.43 22.06 35.71
C LYS A 253 0.57 23.18 36.31
N GLY A 254 0.15 23.06 37.57
CA GLY A 254 -0.75 24.02 38.20
C GLY A 254 -2.18 23.87 37.68
N GLU A 255 -2.94 24.96 37.67
CA GLU A 255 -4.31 24.96 37.16
C GLU A 255 -4.35 25.02 35.63
N VAL A 256 -5.01 24.03 35.01
CA VAL A 256 -5.20 23.96 33.56
C VAL A 256 -6.66 24.24 33.22
N ASP A 257 -6.92 25.25 32.40
CA ASP A 257 -8.27 25.54 31.89
C ASP A 257 -8.78 24.40 31.01
N MET A 258 -10.08 24.13 31.13
CA MET A 258 -10.76 23.07 30.40
C MET A 258 -12.03 23.59 29.74
N TYR A 259 -12.40 22.90 28.66
CA TYR A 259 -13.50 23.29 27.80
C TYR A 259 -14.31 22.06 27.41
N PHE A 260 -15.64 22.17 27.44
CA PHE A 260 -16.50 21.23 26.74
C PHE A 260 -16.67 21.65 25.29
N VAL A 261 -16.58 20.69 24.37
CA VAL A 261 -16.88 20.91 22.96
C VAL A 261 -18.40 20.93 22.78
N GLY A 262 -18.93 22.07 22.34
CA GLY A 262 -20.36 22.27 22.11
C GLY A 262 -20.87 21.71 20.78
N LYS A 263 -22.18 21.85 20.55
CA LYS A 263 -22.77 21.67 19.21
C LYS A 263 -22.29 22.84 18.36
N GLY A 264 -21.26 22.62 17.56
CA GLY A 264 -20.63 23.70 16.80
C GLY A 264 -21.64 24.58 16.06
N LYS A 265 -21.26 25.84 15.81
CA LYS A 265 -21.93 26.69 14.81
C LYS A 265 -22.23 25.81 13.61
N LYS A 266 -23.45 25.91 13.06
CA LYS A 266 -23.65 25.67 11.62
C LYS A 266 -22.89 26.76 10.87
N TYR A 267 -21.57 26.83 11.05
CA TYR A 267 -20.71 27.35 10.03
C TYR A 267 -20.97 26.42 8.85
N LYS A 268 -21.51 26.99 7.77
CA LYS A 268 -21.35 26.40 6.44
C LYS A 268 -19.92 25.90 6.44
N SER A 269 -19.72 24.61 6.29
CA SER A 269 -18.41 24.12 5.97
C SER A 269 -17.99 24.92 4.73
N LYS A 270 -17.20 25.98 4.92
CA LYS A 270 -15.97 26.04 4.19
C LYS A 270 -15.35 24.71 4.56
N LYS A 271 -15.58 23.70 3.71
CA LYS A 271 -14.62 22.64 3.56
C LYS A 271 -13.30 23.41 3.54
N ARG A 272 -12.58 23.44 4.66
CA ARG A 272 -11.14 23.36 4.55
C ARG A 272 -11.00 22.00 3.88
N LYS A 273 -11.08 22.00 2.53
CA LYS A 273 -10.44 20.95 1.76
C LYS A 273 -9.09 20.85 2.48
N LYS A 274 -8.74 19.70 3.05
CA LYS A 274 -7.32 19.38 3.17
C LYS A 274 -6.75 19.86 1.84
N SER A 275 -5.94 20.92 1.86
CA SER A 275 -5.41 21.45 0.60
C SER A 275 -4.80 20.25 -0.06
N LYS A 276 -5.35 19.83 -1.21
CA LYS A 276 -4.89 18.61 -1.86
C LYS A 276 -3.38 18.72 -1.92
N ALA A 277 -2.70 17.69 -1.42
CA ALA A 277 -1.25 17.67 -1.47
C ALA A 277 -0.83 17.99 -2.90
N THR A 278 0.22 18.79 -3.02
CA THR A 278 0.76 19.12 -4.33
C THR A 278 1.21 17.83 -5.01
N ILE A 279 1.14 17.80 -6.35
CA ILE A 279 1.63 16.63 -7.11
C ILE A 279 3.10 16.34 -6.78
N SER A 280 3.89 17.37 -6.43
CA SER A 280 5.27 17.21 -5.98
C SER A 280 5.39 16.43 -4.66
N GLU A 281 4.53 16.70 -3.67
CA GLU A 281 4.51 15.97 -2.39
C GLU A 281 4.11 14.50 -2.60
N ILE A 282 3.11 14.25 -3.46
CA ILE A 282 2.65 12.89 -3.78
C ILE A 282 3.71 12.13 -4.56
N LYS A 283 4.34 12.78 -5.56
CA LYS A 283 5.46 12.22 -6.32
C LYS A 283 6.60 11.84 -5.39
N LYS A 284 7.02 12.75 -4.51
CA LYS A 284 8.08 12.46 -3.53
C LYS A 284 7.74 11.24 -2.68
N TYR A 285 6.53 11.20 -2.10
CA TYR A 285 6.10 10.07 -1.29
C TYR A 285 6.19 8.74 -2.05
N ILE A 286 5.65 8.68 -3.28
CA ILE A 286 5.59 7.42 -4.00
C ILE A 286 6.96 6.99 -4.50
N ILE A 287 7.80 7.93 -4.94
CA ILE A 287 9.17 7.63 -5.39
C ILE A 287 10.00 7.11 -4.22
N ASP A 288 9.97 7.79 -3.07
CA ASP A 288 10.65 7.34 -1.85
C ASP A 288 10.15 5.93 -1.42
N LYS A 289 8.86 5.61 -1.64
CA LYS A 289 8.31 4.28 -1.35
C LYS A 289 8.81 3.22 -2.33
N LEU A 290 8.73 3.50 -3.63
CA LEU A 290 9.17 2.58 -4.68
C LEU A 290 10.66 2.26 -4.56
N GLU A 291 11.49 3.25 -4.25
CA GLU A 291 12.93 3.07 -4.03
C GLU A 291 13.23 2.10 -2.88
N ARG A 292 12.41 2.09 -1.82
CA ARG A 292 12.62 1.22 -0.65
C ARG A 292 12.00 -0.17 -0.79
N GLU A 293 10.90 -0.29 -1.52
CA GLU A 293 10.03 -1.47 -1.45
C GLU A 293 9.93 -2.25 -2.77
N LEU A 294 10.36 -1.69 -3.91
CA LEU A 294 10.38 -2.45 -5.16
C LEU A 294 11.47 -3.53 -5.13
N PRO A 295 11.17 -4.76 -5.57
CA PRO A 295 12.19 -5.78 -5.76
C PRO A 295 13.29 -5.34 -6.74
N GLU A 296 14.56 -5.58 -6.39
CA GLU A 296 15.74 -5.24 -7.22
C GLU A 296 15.72 -5.87 -8.63
N LYS A 297 14.93 -6.93 -8.82
CA LYS A 297 14.81 -7.65 -10.10
C LYS A 297 13.74 -7.10 -11.05
N LEU A 298 13.09 -5.97 -10.71
CA LEU A 298 12.18 -5.26 -11.61
C LEU A 298 12.97 -4.24 -12.45
N TYR A 299 13.49 -4.70 -13.59
CA TYR A 299 14.32 -3.88 -14.48
C TYR A 299 13.49 -2.94 -15.36
N TYR A 300 12.25 -3.32 -15.69
CA TYR A 300 11.33 -2.50 -16.47
C TYR A 300 10.32 -1.79 -15.56
N HIS A 301 9.61 -2.52 -14.69
CA HIS A 301 8.60 -1.95 -13.78
C HIS A 301 9.25 -1.30 -12.54
N GLY A 302 10.29 -0.50 -12.77
CA GLY A 302 11.06 0.21 -11.76
C GLY A 302 10.60 1.65 -11.54
N MET A 303 11.28 2.33 -10.62
CA MET A 303 11.06 3.75 -10.31
C MET A 303 11.15 4.64 -11.57
N GLN A 304 12.12 4.36 -12.46
CA GLN A 304 12.33 5.16 -13.67
C GLN A 304 11.13 5.07 -14.64
N HIS A 305 10.55 3.88 -14.80
CA HIS A 305 9.34 3.70 -15.61
C HIS A 305 8.16 4.49 -15.04
N THR A 306 7.98 4.48 -13.71
CA THR A 306 6.96 5.33 -13.06
C THR A 306 7.14 6.82 -13.38
N ILE A 307 8.38 7.30 -13.41
CA ILE A 307 8.69 8.70 -13.78
C ILE A 307 8.39 8.95 -15.26
N ASP A 308 8.81 8.04 -16.15
CA ASP A 308 8.55 8.14 -17.59
C ASP A 308 7.04 8.19 -17.89
N VAL A 309 6.25 7.32 -17.26
CA VAL A 309 4.78 7.29 -17.40
C VAL A 309 4.15 8.57 -16.86
N PHE A 310 4.62 9.08 -15.73
CA PHE A 310 4.15 10.36 -15.17
C PHE A 310 4.37 11.53 -16.13
N GLU A 311 5.56 11.65 -16.72
CA GLU A 311 5.91 12.71 -17.65
C GLU A 311 5.17 12.57 -18.98
N ALA A 312 5.04 11.36 -19.50
CA ALA A 312 4.25 11.07 -20.68
C ALA A 312 2.77 11.42 -20.46
N ALA A 313 2.18 11.01 -19.33
CA ALA A 313 0.80 11.29 -19.01
C ALA A 313 0.51 12.80 -18.92
N GLU A 314 1.40 13.59 -18.32
CA GLU A 314 1.27 15.05 -18.27
C GLU A 314 1.32 15.67 -19.67
N ARG A 315 2.32 15.32 -20.49
CA ARG A 315 2.47 15.82 -21.85
C ARG A 315 1.25 15.50 -22.72
N ILE A 316 0.77 14.25 -22.68
CA ILE A 316 -0.38 13.79 -23.44
C ILE A 316 -1.65 14.51 -22.97
N ALA A 317 -1.89 14.59 -21.65
CA ALA A 317 -3.06 15.27 -21.10
C ALA A 317 -3.12 16.76 -21.48
N ILE A 318 -1.99 17.47 -21.46
CA ILE A 318 -1.91 18.87 -21.90
C ILE A 318 -2.25 18.99 -23.39
N SER A 319 -1.70 18.10 -24.22
CA SER A 319 -1.93 18.09 -25.67
C SER A 319 -3.38 17.75 -26.03
N GLU A 320 -4.02 16.90 -25.23
CA GLU A 320 -5.42 16.54 -25.33
C GLU A 320 -6.35 17.59 -24.67
N SER A 321 -5.84 18.75 -24.23
CA SER A 321 -6.62 19.84 -23.62
C SER A 321 -7.42 19.40 -22.38
N VAL A 322 -6.78 18.64 -21.49
CA VAL A 322 -7.35 18.25 -20.18
C VAL A 322 -7.22 19.41 -19.18
N SER A 323 -8.24 19.63 -18.36
CA SER A 323 -8.20 20.70 -17.34
C SER A 323 -7.16 20.42 -16.25
N LYS A 324 -6.73 21.46 -15.51
CA LYS A 324 -5.69 21.29 -14.48
C LYS A 324 -6.14 20.38 -13.33
N GLU A 325 -7.41 20.44 -12.95
CA GLU A 325 -7.99 19.59 -11.91
C GLU A 325 -8.00 18.11 -12.33
N GLU A 326 -8.33 17.83 -13.59
CA GLU A 326 -8.35 16.48 -14.16
C GLU A 326 -6.94 15.93 -14.39
N LEU A 327 -6.01 16.79 -14.82
CA LEU A 327 -4.59 16.45 -14.96
C LEU A 327 -4.01 15.94 -13.64
N ASN A 328 -4.36 16.56 -12.51
CA ASN A 328 -3.91 16.08 -11.20
C ASN A 328 -4.37 14.65 -10.88
N LEU A 329 -5.55 14.21 -11.35
CA LEU A 329 -6.02 12.84 -11.16
C LEU A 329 -5.23 11.85 -12.02
N ILE A 330 -4.96 12.22 -13.27
CA ILE A 330 -4.14 11.42 -14.20
C ILE A 330 -2.72 11.28 -13.67
N GLN A 331 -2.14 12.37 -13.17
CA GLN A 331 -0.81 12.39 -12.56
C GLN A 331 -0.71 11.47 -11.34
N VAL A 332 -1.72 11.45 -10.47
CA VAL A 332 -1.75 10.51 -9.34
C VAL A 332 -1.89 9.06 -9.82
N ALA A 333 -2.74 8.80 -10.82
CA ALA A 333 -2.83 7.44 -11.40
C ALA A 333 -1.49 6.99 -11.99
N ALA A 334 -0.79 7.85 -12.73
CA ALA A 334 0.53 7.54 -13.28
C ALA A 334 1.57 7.24 -12.20
N LEU A 335 1.57 8.00 -11.10
CA LEU A 335 2.48 7.76 -9.98
C LEU A 335 2.24 6.41 -9.29
N PHE A 336 1.00 5.92 -9.29
CA PHE A 336 0.61 4.72 -8.55
C PHE A 336 0.37 3.48 -9.43
N HIS A 337 0.42 3.58 -10.77
CA HIS A 337 -0.01 2.47 -11.66
C HIS A 337 0.72 1.15 -11.36
N ASP A 338 2.04 1.23 -11.19
CA ASP A 338 2.91 0.08 -10.89
C ASP A 338 3.22 -0.09 -9.40
N SER A 339 2.63 0.75 -8.54
CA SER A 339 2.93 0.70 -7.10
C SER A 339 2.55 -0.62 -6.44
N GLY A 340 1.64 -1.39 -7.04
CA GLY A 340 1.29 -2.73 -6.57
C GLY A 340 2.41 -3.76 -6.68
N PHE A 341 3.45 -3.52 -7.48
CA PHE A 341 4.63 -4.40 -7.55
C PHE A 341 5.42 -4.46 -6.23
N THR A 342 5.19 -3.49 -5.33
CA THR A 342 5.69 -3.55 -3.93
C THR A 342 5.03 -4.67 -3.11
N ILE A 343 3.88 -5.18 -3.56
CA ILE A 343 3.08 -6.20 -2.86
C ILE A 343 3.09 -7.51 -3.65
N THR A 344 2.67 -7.47 -4.91
CA THR A 344 2.51 -8.65 -5.77
C THR A 344 2.88 -8.32 -7.21
N TYR A 345 3.42 -9.30 -7.92
CA TYR A 345 3.65 -9.18 -9.36
C TYR A 345 2.41 -9.48 -10.19
N LYS A 346 1.63 -10.48 -9.76
CA LYS A 346 0.39 -10.84 -10.43
C LYS A 346 -0.72 -9.92 -9.94
N ASP A 347 -1.51 -9.39 -10.86
CA ASP A 347 -2.64 -8.50 -10.57
C ASP A 347 -2.20 -7.26 -9.76
N HIS A 348 -1.01 -6.74 -10.07
CA HIS A 348 -0.40 -5.60 -9.38
C HIS A 348 -1.24 -4.33 -9.51
N GLU A 349 -2.06 -4.19 -10.55
CA GLU A 349 -2.96 -3.05 -10.71
C GLU A 349 -4.03 -3.02 -9.60
N GLU A 350 -4.53 -4.19 -9.19
CA GLU A 350 -5.50 -4.31 -8.10
C GLU A 350 -4.83 -4.00 -6.75
N ALA A 351 -3.61 -4.46 -6.55
CA ALA A 351 -2.80 -4.13 -5.38
C ALA A 351 -2.47 -2.63 -5.32
N GLY A 352 -2.15 -2.00 -6.46
CA GLY A 352 -1.96 -0.56 -6.59
C GLY A 352 -3.22 0.22 -6.23
N CYS A 353 -4.40 -0.26 -6.65
CA CYS A 353 -5.68 0.33 -6.24
C CYS A 353 -5.95 0.21 -4.74
N LYS A 354 -5.54 -0.88 -4.09
CA LYS A 354 -5.63 -1.03 -2.62
C LYS A 354 -4.75 0.02 -1.94
N LEU A 355 -3.51 0.16 -2.38
CA LEU A 355 -2.59 1.17 -1.86
C LEU A 355 -3.12 2.60 -2.06
N VAL A 356 -3.70 2.90 -3.23
CA VAL A 356 -4.34 4.19 -3.51
C VAL A 356 -5.48 4.47 -2.52
N ARG A 357 -6.35 3.50 -2.25
CA ARG A 357 -7.47 3.66 -1.31
C ARG A 357 -7.01 3.88 0.13
N GLU A 358 -5.85 3.36 0.50
CA GLU A 358 -5.27 3.52 1.83
C GLU A 358 -4.55 4.87 1.99
N VAL A 359 -3.69 5.22 1.03
CA VAL A 359 -2.75 6.35 1.16
C VAL A 359 -3.34 7.67 0.65
N VAL A 360 -4.01 7.63 -0.50
CA VAL A 360 -4.43 8.85 -1.23
C VAL A 360 -5.52 9.67 -0.50
N PRO A 361 -6.38 9.10 0.38
CA PRO A 361 -7.20 9.91 1.30
C PRO A 361 -6.35 10.85 2.18
N GLY A 362 -5.15 10.42 2.59
CA GLY A 362 -4.21 11.21 3.37
C GLY A 362 -3.82 12.53 2.69
N PHE A 363 -3.75 12.52 1.35
CA PHE A 363 -3.45 13.66 0.49
C PHE A 363 -4.65 14.55 0.16
N GLY A 364 -5.83 14.30 0.74
CA GLY A 364 -7.00 15.15 0.60
C GLY A 364 -7.87 14.88 -0.64
N TYR A 365 -7.73 13.71 -1.26
CA TYR A 365 -8.59 13.27 -2.37
C TYR A 365 -9.86 12.60 -1.82
N GLY A 366 -11.00 12.90 -2.43
CA GLY A 366 -12.28 12.31 -2.05
C GLY A 366 -12.48 10.92 -2.66
N ARG A 367 -13.42 10.14 -2.09
CA ARG A 367 -13.75 8.78 -2.55
C ARG A 367 -14.02 8.68 -4.05
N ARG A 368 -14.76 9.64 -4.64
CA ARG A 368 -15.05 9.66 -6.08
C ARG A 368 -13.79 9.81 -6.94
N GLU A 369 -12.85 10.62 -6.48
CA GLU A 369 -11.58 10.88 -7.17
C GLU A 369 -10.65 9.67 -7.08
N ILE A 370 -10.62 9.03 -5.90
CA ILE A 370 -9.90 7.78 -5.64
C ILE A 370 -10.40 6.67 -6.57
N GLU A 371 -11.71 6.48 -6.71
CA GLU A 371 -12.23 5.46 -7.63
C GLU A 371 -11.96 5.80 -9.11
N GLN A 372 -11.87 7.08 -9.48
CA GLN A 372 -11.42 7.47 -10.81
C GLN A 372 -9.94 7.15 -11.05
N ILE A 373 -9.08 7.37 -10.04
CA ILE A 373 -7.67 7.00 -10.08
C ILE A 373 -7.53 5.48 -10.22
N CYS A 374 -8.22 4.71 -9.39
CA CYS A 374 -8.23 3.24 -9.47
C CYS A 374 -8.72 2.76 -10.84
N ALA A 375 -9.78 3.37 -11.40
CA ALA A 375 -10.27 3.01 -12.73
C ALA A 375 -9.27 3.33 -13.86
N MET A 376 -8.36 4.29 -13.67
CA MET A 376 -7.24 4.54 -14.59
C MET A 376 -6.16 3.49 -14.46
N ILE A 377 -5.74 3.17 -13.24
CA ILE A 377 -4.74 2.12 -12.96
C ILE A 377 -5.21 0.76 -13.50
N MET A 378 -6.46 0.36 -13.22
CA MET A 378 -6.99 -0.91 -13.74
C MET A 378 -7.05 -0.97 -15.27
N ALA A 379 -7.05 0.17 -15.97
CA ALA A 379 -7.07 0.19 -17.43
C ALA A 379 -5.70 -0.10 -18.06
N THR A 380 -4.59 0.07 -17.33
CA THR A 380 -3.22 -0.24 -17.81
C THR A 380 -2.95 -1.74 -17.86
N LYS A 381 -3.75 -2.55 -17.15
CA LYS A 381 -3.66 -4.00 -17.18
C LYS A 381 -3.74 -4.55 -18.60
N VAL A 382 -2.74 -5.32 -19.00
CA VAL A 382 -2.66 -5.91 -20.35
C VAL A 382 -3.57 -7.16 -20.45
N PRO A 383 -4.42 -7.28 -21.49
CA PRO A 383 -4.64 -6.33 -22.57
C PRO A 383 -5.40 -5.08 -22.11
N GLN A 384 -4.87 -3.89 -22.45
CA GLN A 384 -5.40 -2.60 -22.00
C GLN A 384 -6.84 -2.37 -22.47
N THR A 385 -7.68 -1.83 -21.58
CA THR A 385 -9.11 -1.59 -21.85
C THR A 385 -9.53 -0.16 -21.50
N ALA A 386 -9.13 0.80 -22.34
CA ALA A 386 -9.47 2.21 -22.14
C ALA A 386 -10.87 2.58 -22.65
N LYS A 387 -11.75 3.04 -21.76
CA LYS A 387 -13.11 3.53 -22.10
C LYS A 387 -13.20 5.05 -22.07
N THR A 388 -12.69 5.67 -21.01
CA THR A 388 -12.76 7.13 -20.81
C THR A 388 -11.54 7.84 -21.39
N LYS A 389 -11.63 9.16 -21.59
CA LYS A 389 -10.49 9.97 -22.06
C LYS A 389 -9.26 9.81 -21.15
N PHE A 390 -9.44 9.78 -19.83
CA PHE A 390 -8.32 9.64 -18.90
C PHE A 390 -7.67 8.26 -18.92
N GLN A 391 -8.49 7.21 -19.08
CA GLN A 391 -7.98 5.85 -19.28
C GLN A 391 -7.18 5.75 -20.59
N LYS A 392 -7.65 6.40 -21.67
CA LYS A 392 -6.91 6.43 -22.94
C LYS A 392 -5.55 7.10 -22.78
N ILE A 393 -5.49 8.20 -22.01
CA ILE A 393 -4.24 8.91 -21.75
C ILE A 393 -3.27 8.05 -20.95
N ILE A 394 -3.72 7.39 -19.87
CA ILE A 394 -2.82 6.60 -19.03
C ILE A 394 -2.32 5.34 -19.74
N CYS A 395 -3.18 4.66 -20.51
CA CYS A 395 -2.78 3.51 -21.32
C CYS A 395 -1.72 3.89 -22.37
N ASP A 396 -1.90 5.04 -23.03
CA ASP A 396 -0.92 5.56 -23.99
C ASP A 396 0.38 6.00 -23.31
N ALA A 397 0.32 6.51 -22.08
CA ALA A 397 1.49 6.92 -21.31
C ALA A 397 2.31 5.72 -20.83
N ASP A 398 1.64 4.68 -20.32
CA ASP A 398 2.23 3.42 -19.87
C ASP A 398 3.04 2.73 -20.98
N LEU A 399 2.56 2.81 -22.22
CA LEU A 399 3.21 2.23 -23.39
C LEU A 399 3.82 3.28 -24.34
N ASP A 400 4.11 4.50 -23.87
CA ASP A 400 4.62 5.60 -24.70
C ASP A 400 5.94 5.23 -25.39
N TYR A 401 6.77 4.41 -24.72
CA TYR A 401 8.09 4.01 -25.19
C TYR A 401 8.06 3.25 -26.52
N LEU A 402 6.94 2.59 -26.85
CA LEU A 402 6.78 1.80 -28.08
C LEU A 402 6.92 2.66 -29.36
N GLY A 403 6.75 3.98 -29.25
CA GLY A 403 6.96 4.94 -30.34
C GLY A 403 8.07 5.94 -30.06
N THR A 404 9.08 5.55 -29.26
CA THR A 404 10.27 6.37 -28.97
C THR A 404 11.53 5.67 -29.47
N ASP A 405 12.64 6.41 -29.54
CA ASP A 405 13.98 5.89 -29.78
C ASP A 405 14.48 4.95 -28.66
N ARG A 406 13.92 5.04 -27.45
CA ARG A 406 14.22 4.15 -26.32
C ARG A 406 13.61 2.75 -26.42
N PHE A 407 12.84 2.46 -27.48
CA PHE A 407 12.11 1.18 -27.65
C PHE A 407 12.98 -0.06 -27.40
N GLU A 408 14.16 -0.14 -28.00
CA GLU A 408 15.04 -1.30 -27.86
C GLU A 408 15.58 -1.43 -26.44
N SER A 409 16.07 -0.33 -25.85
CA SER A 409 16.67 -0.33 -24.51
C SER A 409 15.66 -0.71 -23.41
N ILE A 410 14.44 -0.17 -23.49
CA ILE A 410 13.36 -0.48 -22.55
C ILE A 410 12.86 -1.91 -22.78
N GLY A 411 12.79 -2.34 -24.05
CA GLY A 411 12.49 -3.72 -24.40
C GLY A 411 13.50 -4.72 -23.80
N GLN A 412 14.80 -4.44 -23.86
CA GLN A 412 15.82 -5.28 -23.23
C GLN A 412 15.64 -5.39 -21.72
N SER A 413 15.28 -4.28 -21.06
CA SER A 413 15.00 -4.27 -19.62
C SER A 413 13.81 -5.17 -19.27
N LEU A 414 12.74 -5.11 -20.07
CA LEU A 414 11.56 -5.99 -19.90
C LEU A 414 11.90 -7.46 -20.16
N MET A 415 12.71 -7.75 -21.19
CA MET A 415 13.18 -9.11 -21.47
C MET A 415 13.99 -9.67 -20.28
N GLN A 416 14.89 -8.86 -19.72
CA GLN A 416 15.71 -9.24 -18.56
C GLN A 416 14.84 -9.53 -17.33
N GLU A 417 13.82 -8.69 -17.08
CA GLU A 417 12.87 -8.90 -15.99
C GLU A 417 12.07 -10.20 -16.17
N LEU A 418 11.54 -10.46 -17.37
CA LEU A 418 10.79 -11.69 -17.66
C LEU A 418 11.66 -12.94 -17.53
N ASN A 419 12.92 -12.88 -17.99
CA ASN A 419 13.88 -13.98 -17.84
C ASN A 419 14.24 -14.22 -16.38
N GLY A 420 14.38 -13.16 -15.57
CA GLY A 420 14.55 -13.26 -14.12
C GLY A 420 13.39 -13.96 -13.41
N ARG A 421 12.27 -14.17 -14.10
CA ARG A 421 11.05 -14.83 -13.63
C ARG A 421 10.72 -16.14 -14.36
N GLY A 422 11.67 -16.69 -15.12
CA GLY A 422 11.55 -18.02 -15.73
C GLY A 422 11.02 -18.05 -17.16
N ALA A 423 10.93 -16.91 -17.85
CA ALA A 423 10.46 -16.90 -19.24
C ALA A 423 11.47 -17.48 -20.27
N SER A 424 12.76 -17.60 -19.89
CA SER A 424 13.85 -18.19 -20.70
C SER A 424 13.86 -17.74 -22.17
N LEU A 425 13.59 -16.45 -22.41
CA LEU A 425 13.54 -15.82 -23.72
C LEU A 425 14.95 -15.60 -24.25
N ASN A 426 15.16 -15.95 -25.52
CA ASN A 426 16.34 -15.57 -26.29
C ASN A 426 15.97 -14.43 -27.27
N VAL A 427 16.97 -13.89 -27.97
CA VAL A 427 16.76 -12.74 -28.88
C VAL A 427 15.69 -13.02 -29.95
N LYS A 428 15.64 -14.26 -30.47
CA LYS A 428 14.65 -14.64 -31.49
C LYS A 428 13.25 -14.66 -30.91
N THR A 429 13.03 -15.40 -29.82
CA THR A 429 11.70 -15.52 -29.20
C THR A 429 11.22 -14.19 -28.61
N TRP A 430 12.14 -13.35 -28.15
CA TRP A 430 11.84 -11.98 -27.74
C TRP A 430 11.36 -11.11 -28.89
N ASN A 431 12.06 -11.12 -30.03
CA ASN A 431 11.66 -10.35 -31.21
C ASN A 431 10.30 -10.80 -31.76
N GLU A 432 9.99 -12.10 -31.71
CA GLU A 432 8.67 -12.64 -32.08
C GLU A 432 7.55 -12.12 -31.16
N LEU A 433 7.78 -12.12 -29.84
CA LEU A 433 6.85 -11.57 -28.85
C LEU A 433 6.65 -10.07 -29.04
N GLN A 434 7.75 -9.31 -29.20
CA GLN A 434 7.68 -7.87 -29.44
C GLN A 434 6.93 -7.56 -30.72
N PHE A 435 7.21 -8.26 -31.82
CA PHE A 435 6.52 -8.06 -33.09
C PHE A 435 5.01 -8.26 -32.92
N LYS A 436 4.60 -9.38 -32.32
CA LYS A 436 3.18 -9.71 -32.09
C LYS A 436 2.51 -8.68 -31.18
N PHE A 437 3.19 -8.22 -30.12
CA PHE A 437 2.65 -7.21 -29.22
C PHE A 437 2.48 -5.86 -29.94
N LEU A 438 3.52 -5.42 -30.65
CA LEU A 438 3.55 -4.13 -31.34
C LEU A 438 2.53 -4.04 -32.49
N GLU A 439 2.33 -5.16 -33.21
CA GLU A 439 1.34 -5.29 -34.29
C GLU A 439 -0.10 -5.17 -33.76
N ASN A 440 -0.39 -5.75 -32.58
CA ASN A 440 -1.72 -5.72 -31.98
C ASN A 440 -2.00 -4.45 -31.18
N HIS A 441 -0.96 -3.80 -30.65
CA HIS A 441 -1.10 -2.56 -29.89
C HIS A 441 -1.63 -1.40 -30.76
N LYS A 442 -2.41 -0.47 -30.19
CA LYS A 442 -2.85 0.77 -30.85
C LYS A 442 -2.92 1.89 -29.82
N TYR A 443 -2.37 3.06 -30.16
CA TYR A 443 -2.55 4.24 -29.31
C TYR A 443 -4.00 4.77 -29.38
N TYR A 444 -4.53 5.13 -28.22
CA TYR A 444 -5.91 5.55 -28.04
C TYR A 444 -6.15 7.04 -28.27
N THR A 445 -5.19 7.89 -27.93
CA THR A 445 -5.27 9.35 -28.05
C THR A 445 -4.88 9.82 -29.44
N ALA A 446 -5.41 10.98 -29.87
CA ALA A 446 -5.03 11.56 -31.15
C ALA A 446 -3.57 12.03 -31.11
N THR A 447 -3.13 12.51 -29.96
CA THR A 447 -1.74 12.93 -29.68
C THR A 447 -0.76 11.79 -29.94
N CYS A 448 -0.91 10.64 -29.28
CA CYS A 448 0.03 9.53 -29.45
C CYS A 448 -0.07 8.88 -30.83
N ARG A 449 -1.26 8.79 -31.44
CA ARG A 449 -1.34 8.36 -32.84
C ARG A 449 -0.52 9.26 -33.77
N LYS A 450 -0.57 10.57 -33.57
CA LYS A 450 0.21 11.51 -34.38
C LYS A 450 1.71 11.45 -34.08
N SER A 451 2.10 11.38 -32.81
CA SER A 451 3.50 11.54 -32.38
C SER A 451 4.28 10.22 -32.21
N ARG A 452 3.61 9.09 -32.07
CA ARG A 452 4.22 7.78 -31.76
C ARG A 452 4.04 6.74 -32.85
N ASP A 453 2.92 6.74 -33.59
CA ASP A 453 2.70 5.75 -34.65
C ASP A 453 3.81 5.74 -35.71
N PRO A 454 4.33 6.89 -36.23
CA PRO A 454 5.37 6.85 -37.26
C PRO A 454 6.65 6.12 -36.82
N VAL A 455 7.10 6.36 -35.59
CA VAL A 455 8.28 5.72 -34.99
C VAL A 455 7.98 4.25 -34.70
N LYS A 456 6.82 3.97 -34.09
CA LYS A 456 6.36 2.60 -33.82
C LYS A 456 6.29 1.74 -35.10
N PHE A 457 5.83 2.30 -36.22
CA PHE A 457 5.81 1.60 -37.51
C PHE A 457 7.22 1.33 -38.06
N THR A 458 8.19 2.18 -37.73
CA THR A 458 9.59 1.95 -38.09
C THR A 458 10.15 0.76 -37.31
N HIS A 459 9.88 0.69 -36.00
CA HIS A 459 10.24 -0.46 -35.16
C HIS A 459 9.60 -1.75 -35.63
N LEU A 460 8.30 -1.71 -35.98
CA LEU A 460 7.59 -2.87 -36.52
C LEU A 460 8.21 -3.39 -37.82
N LYS A 461 8.62 -2.49 -38.73
CA LYS A 461 9.33 -2.86 -39.97
C LYS A 461 10.72 -3.45 -39.67
N ALA A 462 11.45 -2.89 -38.70
CA ALA A 462 12.76 -3.39 -38.30
C ALA A 462 12.66 -4.81 -37.73
N LEU A 463 11.73 -5.05 -36.79
CA LEU A 463 11.45 -6.38 -36.23
C LEU A 463 11.05 -7.38 -37.32
N LYS A 464 10.17 -7.00 -38.26
CA LYS A 464 9.79 -7.86 -39.39
C LYS A 464 10.99 -8.27 -40.24
N LYS A 465 11.93 -7.34 -40.48
CA LYS A 465 13.16 -7.62 -41.24
C LYS A 465 14.12 -8.54 -40.47
N LEU A 466 14.22 -8.39 -39.16
CA LEU A 466 15.02 -9.27 -38.31
C LEU A 466 14.47 -10.70 -38.30
N LEU A 467 13.15 -10.85 -38.18
CA LEU A 467 12.48 -12.15 -38.18
C LEU A 467 12.53 -12.86 -39.55
N ALA A 468 12.61 -12.11 -40.65
CA ALA A 468 12.75 -12.68 -41.99
C ALA A 468 14.17 -13.15 -42.35
N LYS A 469 15.17 -12.82 -41.53
CA LYS A 469 16.59 -13.18 -41.74
C LYS A 469 17.02 -14.46 -41.02
N VAL A 470 16.11 -15.11 -40.29
CA VAL A 470 16.39 -16.26 -39.41
C VAL A 470 15.78 -17.53 -39.96
#